data_AF-A0A7Y0WLT0-F1
#
_entry.id   AF-A0A7Y0WLT0-F1
#
_cell.length_a   1.000
_cell.length_b   1.000
_cell.length_c   1.000
_cell.angle_alpha   90.00
_cell.angle_beta   90.00
_cell.angle_gamma   90.00
#
_symmetry.space_group_name_H-M   'P 1'
#
loop_
_entity.id
_entity.type
_entity.pdbx_description
1 polymer ?
#
loop_
_entity_poly.entity_id
_entity_poly.type
_entity_poly.pdbx_seq_one_letter_code
_entity_poly.pdbx_strand_id
1 'polypeptide(L)'
;MQLTVKYTYVENIIPPRCRNPRRARFDDGLEVVNLREIPREAAPVAIISASNSSEPPIEYRWFDGQLWTSCSVYGCSRQARTSGGTDYDYAAPGTELSLVTDSVSMSRHDLGIFVSVSEGKVAIADYLHGWAKTLILIDGQVYRPAGEPRYVVMTFGLSNNHGGTAVLCTDISNTNIKEQSYFSVLQFEQAKDYASRIATARGDTTKFSADPGYTFEVLIPEAVRIRNDYKQEAAA
;
A
#
# COMPACT_ATOMS: atom_id res chain seq x y z
N MET A 1 14.37 6.65 -15.08
CA MET A 1 15.71 6.07 -14.81
C MET A 1 15.87 4.65 -15.36
N GLN A 2 17.04 4.30 -15.90
CA GLN A 2 17.42 2.91 -16.21
C GLN A 2 18.18 2.27 -15.04
N LEU A 3 17.86 1.01 -14.71
CA LEU A 3 18.51 0.23 -13.66
C LEU A 3 19.02 -1.09 -14.24
N THR A 4 20.31 -1.34 -14.06
CA THR A 4 20.92 -2.63 -14.41
C THR A 4 20.89 -3.56 -13.20
N VAL A 5 20.28 -4.73 -13.35
CA VAL A 5 20.13 -5.75 -12.30
C VAL A 5 20.94 -6.99 -12.67
N LYS A 6 21.94 -7.32 -11.83
CA LYS A 6 22.65 -8.60 -11.89
C LYS A 6 21.97 -9.59 -10.95
N TYR A 7 21.76 -10.83 -11.37
CA TYR A 7 21.02 -11.80 -10.56
C TYR A 7 21.48 -13.24 -10.78
N THR A 8 21.24 -14.07 -9.76
CA THR A 8 21.46 -15.51 -9.83
C THR A 8 20.19 -16.24 -10.27
N TYR A 9 20.33 -17.28 -11.07
CA TYR A 9 19.20 -18.15 -11.43
C TYR A 9 19.59 -19.62 -11.45
N VAL A 10 18.61 -20.49 -11.37
CA VAL A 10 18.75 -21.93 -11.46
C VAL A 10 17.89 -22.45 -12.60
N GLU A 11 18.51 -23.24 -13.48
CA GLU A 11 17.83 -23.88 -14.60
C GLU A 11 18.12 -25.37 -14.67
N ASN A 12 17.22 -26.10 -15.30
CA ASN A 12 17.40 -27.51 -15.59
C ASN A 12 18.14 -27.66 -16.91
N ILE A 13 19.41 -28.04 -16.85
CA ILE A 13 20.21 -28.36 -18.04
C ILE A 13 20.34 -29.88 -18.18
N ILE A 14 20.46 -30.38 -19.41
CA ILE A 14 20.83 -31.77 -19.65
C ILE A 14 22.32 -31.77 -20.00
N PRO A 15 23.23 -32.20 -19.09
CA PRO A 15 24.65 -32.22 -19.39
C PRO A 15 24.95 -33.15 -20.58
N PRO A 16 26.08 -32.94 -21.28
CA PRO A 16 26.51 -33.86 -22.34
C PRO A 16 26.50 -35.31 -21.85
N ARG A 17 25.99 -36.22 -22.68
CA ARG A 17 25.90 -37.67 -22.39
C ARG A 17 24.95 -38.06 -21.25
N CYS A 18 24.19 -37.12 -20.69
CA CYS A 18 23.14 -37.40 -19.71
C CYS A 18 21.76 -37.47 -20.38
N ARG A 19 20.79 -38.13 -19.72
CA ARG A 19 19.38 -38.17 -20.16
C ARG A 19 18.43 -37.36 -19.26
N ASN A 20 18.78 -37.24 -17.98
CA ASN A 20 17.94 -36.55 -17.00
C ASN A 20 18.45 -35.12 -16.79
N PRO A 21 17.55 -34.12 -16.74
CA PRO A 21 17.93 -32.77 -16.39
C PRO A 21 18.54 -32.69 -14.99
N ARG A 22 19.51 -31.78 -14.84
CA ARG A 22 20.17 -31.43 -13.60
C ARG A 22 19.99 -29.94 -13.37
N ARG A 23 19.67 -29.58 -12.13
CA ARG A 23 19.64 -28.18 -11.71
C ARG A 23 21.06 -27.64 -11.70
N ALA A 24 21.29 -26.56 -12.44
CA ALA A 24 22.54 -25.81 -12.44
C ALA A 24 22.25 -24.36 -12.04
N ARG A 25 23.14 -23.76 -11.25
CA ARG A 25 23.09 -22.36 -10.83
C ARG A 25 24.01 -21.53 -11.72
N PHE A 26 23.55 -20.34 -12.10
CA PHE A 26 24.26 -19.38 -12.92
C PHE A 26 24.16 -17.99 -12.29
N ASP A 27 25.26 -17.23 -12.33
CA ASP A 27 25.36 -15.88 -11.77
C ASP A 27 25.53 -14.80 -12.86
N ASP A 28 25.29 -15.18 -14.12
CA ASP A 28 25.39 -14.31 -15.30
C ASP A 28 24.03 -13.73 -15.72
N GLY A 29 23.02 -13.79 -14.84
CA GLY A 29 21.76 -13.09 -15.03
C GLY A 29 22.01 -11.59 -15.06
N LEU A 30 21.56 -10.93 -16.12
CA LEU A 30 21.69 -9.50 -16.33
C LEU A 30 20.44 -8.99 -17.02
N GLU A 31 19.74 -8.07 -16.38
CA GLU A 31 18.53 -7.43 -16.94
C GLU A 31 18.62 -5.92 -16.79
N VAL A 32 18.11 -5.18 -17.77
CA VAL A 32 17.99 -3.73 -17.70
C VAL A 32 16.52 -3.38 -17.63
N VAL A 33 16.08 -2.81 -16.51
CA VAL A 33 14.71 -2.39 -16.29
C VAL A 33 14.59 -0.87 -16.32
N ASN A 34 13.44 -0.38 -16.77
CA ASN A 34 13.14 1.04 -16.81
C ASN A 34 12.22 1.40 -15.64
N LEU A 35 12.72 2.23 -14.71
CA LEU A 35 11.93 2.80 -13.63
C LEU A 35 11.31 4.12 -14.12
N ARG A 36 9.98 4.21 -13.96
CA ARG A 36 9.20 5.36 -14.42
C ARG A 36 9.54 6.56 -13.54
N GLU A 37 10.20 7.55 -14.12
CA GLU A 37 10.58 8.79 -13.47
C GLU A 37 9.75 9.92 -14.06
N ILE A 38 9.10 10.68 -13.20
CA ILE A 38 8.16 11.73 -13.60
C ILE A 38 8.45 13.02 -12.84
N PRO A 39 8.17 14.18 -13.45
CA PRO A 39 8.29 15.45 -12.75
C PRO A 39 7.23 15.55 -11.66
N ARG A 40 7.55 16.29 -10.58
CA ARG A 40 6.65 16.49 -9.43
C ARG A 40 5.29 17.04 -9.82
N GLU A 41 5.25 17.88 -10.84
CA GLU A 41 4.05 18.54 -11.35
C GLU A 41 3.10 17.55 -12.04
N ALA A 42 3.61 16.44 -12.57
CA ALA A 42 2.77 15.40 -13.17
C ALA A 42 2.00 14.57 -12.13
N ALA A 43 2.49 14.55 -10.88
CA ALA A 43 1.90 13.84 -9.76
C ALA A 43 1.60 14.80 -8.59
N PRO A 44 0.62 15.71 -8.75
CA PRO A 44 0.25 16.66 -7.70
C PRO A 44 -0.26 15.95 -6.45
N VAL A 45 -0.12 16.62 -5.29
CA VAL A 45 -0.68 16.12 -4.03
C VAL A 45 -2.21 16.22 -4.11
N ALA A 46 -2.88 15.10 -3.87
CA ALA A 46 -4.34 15.01 -3.92
C ALA A 46 -4.97 14.95 -2.53
N ILE A 47 -4.31 14.28 -1.59
CA ILE A 47 -4.78 14.13 -0.21
C ILE A 47 -3.59 14.29 0.73
N ILE A 48 -3.78 15.02 1.82
CA ILE A 48 -2.84 15.10 2.94
C ILE A 48 -3.54 14.48 4.15
N SER A 49 -2.93 13.45 4.75
CA SER A 49 -3.42 12.81 5.97
C SER A 49 -2.54 13.21 7.15
N ALA A 50 -3.14 13.74 8.21
CA ALA A 50 -2.44 14.04 9.46
C ALA A 50 -3.06 13.27 10.61
N SER A 51 -2.22 12.57 11.38
CA SER A 51 -2.60 11.97 12.66
C SER A 51 -2.61 13.03 13.77
N ASN A 52 -3.22 12.69 14.90
CA ASN A 52 -3.08 13.47 16.13
C ASN A 52 -1.71 13.29 16.82
N SER A 53 -0.78 12.54 16.21
CA SER A 53 0.58 12.34 16.73
C SER A 53 1.56 13.38 16.18
N SER A 54 2.81 13.37 16.66
CA SER A 54 3.87 14.24 16.15
C SER A 54 4.47 13.75 14.82
N GLU A 55 3.86 12.76 14.17
CA GLU A 55 4.31 12.27 12.88
C GLU A 55 4.03 13.30 11.79
N PRO A 56 4.90 13.40 10.76
CA PRO A 56 4.64 14.31 9.65
C PRO A 56 3.35 13.91 8.91
N PRO A 57 2.68 14.79 8.15
CA PRO A 57 1.53 14.40 7.33
C PRO A 57 1.93 13.48 6.16
N ILE A 58 1.09 12.51 5.81
CA ILE A 58 1.28 11.64 4.63
C ILE A 58 0.70 12.36 3.40
N GLU A 59 1.52 12.57 2.38
CA GLU A 59 1.08 13.04 1.07
C GLU A 59 0.70 11.86 0.18
N TYR A 60 -0.53 11.88 -0.32
CA TYR A 60 -0.99 11.00 -1.39
C TYR A 60 -0.98 11.79 -2.69
N ARG A 61 -0.13 11.38 -3.63
CA ARG A 61 0.00 12.00 -4.95
C ARG A 61 -0.86 11.30 -5.98
N TRP A 62 -1.51 12.07 -6.85
CA TRP A 62 -2.38 11.52 -7.89
C TRP A 62 -1.66 11.44 -9.22
N PHE A 63 -1.55 10.24 -9.79
CA PHE A 63 -0.94 10.03 -11.09
C PHE A 63 -1.48 8.76 -11.75
N ASP A 64 -1.75 8.84 -13.06
CA ASP A 64 -2.20 7.71 -13.89
C ASP A 64 -3.44 6.99 -13.30
N GLY A 65 -4.36 7.76 -12.71
CA GLY A 65 -5.56 7.21 -12.11
C GLY A 65 -5.33 6.42 -10.82
N GLN A 66 -4.24 6.66 -10.09
CA GLN A 66 -3.90 5.99 -8.85
C GLN A 66 -3.26 6.95 -7.84
N LEU A 67 -3.42 6.63 -6.54
CA LEU A 67 -2.73 7.34 -5.46
C LEU A 67 -1.38 6.70 -5.16
N TRP A 68 -0.39 7.53 -4.88
CA TRP A 68 0.99 7.14 -4.65
C TRP A 68 1.55 7.80 -3.38
N THR A 69 2.26 7.04 -2.55
CA THR A 69 2.89 7.53 -1.31
C THR A 69 4.38 7.19 -1.27
N SER A 70 5.18 8.02 -0.59
CA SER A 70 6.64 7.81 -0.45
C SER A 70 7.00 6.73 0.58
N CYS A 71 6.03 6.34 1.38
CA CYS A 71 6.17 5.39 2.48
C CYS A 71 5.07 4.33 2.43
N SER A 72 5.29 3.23 3.14
CA SER A 72 4.28 2.19 3.31
C SER A 72 3.18 2.68 4.24
N VAL A 73 1.93 2.48 3.83
CA VAL A 73 0.75 2.86 4.58
C VAL A 73 -0.12 1.64 4.82
N TYR A 74 -0.68 1.53 6.02
CA TYR A 74 -1.71 0.55 6.37
C TYR A 74 -2.66 1.18 7.38
N GLY A 75 -3.97 1.10 7.14
CA GLY A 75 -4.94 1.73 8.02
C GLY A 75 -4.79 3.26 8.09
N CYS A 76 -4.34 3.88 6.99
CA CYS A 76 -3.98 5.30 6.91
C CYS A 76 -2.77 5.73 7.77
N SER A 77 -2.08 4.79 8.40
CA SER A 77 -0.90 5.01 9.24
C SER A 77 0.38 4.62 8.52
N ARG A 78 1.48 5.33 8.77
CA ARG A 78 2.79 4.91 8.24
C ARG A 78 3.24 3.62 8.88
N GLN A 79 3.90 2.80 8.07
CA GLN A 79 4.52 1.57 8.51
C GLN A 79 6.03 1.72 8.38
N ALA A 80 6.71 1.75 9.52
CA ALA A 80 8.16 1.65 9.56
C ALA A 80 8.59 0.25 9.09
N ARG A 81 9.72 0.16 8.40
CA ARG A 81 10.24 -1.16 7.97
C ARG A 81 10.84 -1.92 9.14
N THR A 82 11.30 -1.21 10.17
CA THR A 82 11.76 -1.79 11.43
C THR A 82 10.77 -1.55 12.57
N SER A 83 10.59 -2.56 13.44
CA SER A 83 9.68 -2.47 14.57
C SER A 83 10.08 -1.33 15.51
N GLY A 84 9.20 -0.33 15.66
CA GLY A 84 9.46 0.86 16.47
C GLY A 84 10.42 1.87 15.82
N GLY A 85 10.79 1.67 14.55
CA GLY A 85 11.66 2.56 13.80
C GLY A 85 10.95 3.76 13.18
N THR A 86 11.73 4.61 12.53
CA THR A 86 11.29 5.79 11.77
C THR A 86 11.66 5.70 10.28
N ASP A 87 12.00 4.51 9.81
CA ASP A 87 12.49 4.22 8.47
C ASP A 87 11.35 3.99 7.47
N TYR A 88 10.48 4.98 7.34
CA TYR A 88 9.22 4.91 6.60
C TYR A 88 9.37 4.95 5.08
N ASP A 89 10.32 5.74 4.58
CA ASP A 89 10.44 6.01 3.15
C ASP A 89 10.98 4.80 2.39
N TYR A 90 10.46 4.62 1.17
CA TYR A 90 10.98 3.62 0.26
C TYR A 90 12.39 3.98 -0.21
N ALA A 91 13.26 2.97 -0.23
CA ALA A 91 14.60 3.13 -0.77
C ALA A 91 14.56 3.21 -2.29
N ALA A 92 15.30 4.16 -2.87
CA ALA A 92 15.55 4.21 -4.30
C ALA A 92 16.66 3.22 -4.67
N PRO A 93 16.42 2.31 -5.63
CA PRO A 93 17.53 1.58 -6.23
C PRO A 93 18.38 2.60 -7.00
N GLY A 94 19.71 2.50 -6.91
CA GLY A 94 20.61 3.33 -7.74
C GLY A 94 20.50 2.96 -9.23
N THR A 95 21.56 3.19 -10.00
CA THR A 95 21.63 2.75 -11.41
C THR A 95 22.04 1.29 -11.57
N GLU A 96 22.56 0.69 -10.50
CA GLU A 96 22.99 -0.71 -10.45
C GLU A 96 22.44 -1.41 -9.21
N LEU A 97 22.01 -2.66 -9.38
CA LEU A 97 21.56 -3.53 -8.30
C LEU A 97 22.14 -4.93 -8.50
N SER A 98 22.71 -5.51 -7.45
CA SER A 98 23.10 -6.91 -7.43
C SER A 98 22.15 -7.70 -6.53
N LEU A 99 21.55 -8.73 -7.11
CA LEU A 99 20.76 -9.79 -6.47
C LEU A 99 21.51 -11.13 -6.50
N VAL A 100 22.77 -11.15 -6.94
CA VAL A 100 23.61 -12.35 -6.96
C VAL A 100 23.76 -12.88 -5.53
N THR A 101 23.47 -14.16 -5.33
CA THR A 101 23.44 -14.77 -4.01
C THR A 101 23.58 -16.29 -4.07
N ASP A 102 24.16 -16.88 -3.03
CA ASP A 102 24.15 -18.34 -2.82
C ASP A 102 22.83 -18.86 -2.26
N SER A 103 21.97 -17.96 -1.76
CA SER A 103 20.64 -18.28 -1.26
C SER A 103 19.72 -18.81 -2.36
N VAL A 104 18.66 -19.50 -1.98
CA VAL A 104 17.54 -19.81 -2.88
C VAL A 104 16.65 -18.58 -3.12
N SER A 105 16.70 -17.62 -2.21
CA SER A 105 15.92 -16.38 -2.27
C SER A 105 16.80 -15.19 -2.61
N MET A 106 16.35 -14.38 -3.56
CA MET A 106 16.94 -13.08 -3.92
C MET A 106 16.18 -11.90 -3.31
N SER A 107 15.55 -12.11 -2.15
CA SER A 107 14.73 -11.09 -1.52
C SER A 107 15.53 -9.85 -1.11
N ARG A 108 15.04 -8.67 -1.52
CA ARG A 108 15.45 -7.35 -1.04
C ARG A 108 14.23 -6.64 -0.47
N HIS A 109 14.03 -6.79 0.84
CA HIS A 109 12.88 -6.24 1.56
C HIS A 109 12.80 -4.71 1.45
N ASP A 110 13.95 -4.04 1.49
CA ASP A 110 14.09 -2.60 1.34
C ASP A 110 13.59 -2.09 -0.02
N LEU A 111 13.73 -2.91 -1.06
CA LEU A 111 13.29 -2.62 -2.42
C LEU A 111 11.99 -3.34 -2.81
N GLY A 112 11.38 -4.12 -1.91
CA GLY A 112 10.18 -4.90 -2.21
C GLY A 112 10.36 -5.96 -3.31
N ILE A 113 11.55 -6.55 -3.41
CA ILE A 113 11.85 -7.64 -4.35
C ILE A 113 11.80 -8.95 -3.59
N PHE A 114 11.03 -9.93 -4.08
CA PHE A 114 10.78 -11.23 -3.43
C PHE A 114 10.71 -12.36 -4.47
N VAL A 115 11.84 -12.63 -5.13
CA VAL A 115 11.92 -13.65 -6.19
C VAL A 115 12.91 -14.75 -5.83
N SER A 116 12.60 -15.99 -6.23
CA SER A 116 13.45 -17.15 -6.02
C SER A 116 14.39 -17.37 -7.21
N VAL A 117 15.60 -17.86 -6.96
CA VAL A 117 16.52 -18.27 -8.02
C VAL A 117 15.95 -19.43 -8.85
N SER A 118 15.00 -20.20 -8.30
CA SER A 118 14.43 -21.38 -8.95
C SER A 118 13.39 -21.08 -10.03
N GLU A 119 12.96 -19.83 -10.18
CA GLU A 119 11.98 -19.44 -11.21
C GLU A 119 12.55 -19.55 -12.64
N GLY A 120 13.89 -19.57 -12.78
CA GLY A 120 14.58 -19.61 -14.07
C GLY A 120 14.80 -18.22 -14.67
N LYS A 121 15.70 -18.12 -15.66
CA LYS A 121 16.23 -16.82 -16.11
C LYS A 121 15.14 -15.87 -16.63
N VAL A 122 14.23 -16.41 -17.44
CA VAL A 122 13.16 -15.65 -18.11
C VAL A 122 12.13 -15.15 -17.10
N ALA A 123 11.65 -16.02 -16.20
CA ALA A 123 10.65 -15.64 -15.20
C ALA A 123 11.19 -14.60 -14.21
N ILE A 124 12.48 -14.67 -13.85
CA ILE A 124 13.12 -13.63 -13.03
C ILE A 124 13.16 -12.30 -13.79
N ALA A 125 13.52 -12.29 -15.07
CA ALA A 125 13.51 -11.07 -15.88
C ALA A 125 12.11 -10.46 -15.96
N ASP A 126 11.08 -11.27 -16.25
CA ASP A 126 9.68 -10.83 -16.27
C ASP A 126 9.22 -10.27 -14.92
N TYR A 127 9.61 -10.93 -13.82
CA TYR A 127 9.37 -10.44 -12.46
C TYR A 127 9.99 -9.05 -12.25
N LEU A 128 11.25 -8.84 -12.67
CA LEU A 128 11.94 -7.56 -12.50
C LEU A 128 11.26 -6.44 -13.31
N HIS A 129 10.80 -6.73 -14.53
CA HIS A 129 9.99 -5.78 -15.33
C HIS A 129 8.63 -5.50 -14.70
N GLY A 130 8.00 -6.51 -14.09
CA GLY A 130 6.77 -6.35 -13.31
C GLY A 130 6.98 -5.46 -12.09
N TRP A 131 8.02 -5.74 -11.30
CA TRP A 131 8.39 -4.95 -10.11
C TRP A 131 8.67 -3.49 -10.48
N ALA A 132 9.39 -3.22 -11.57
CA ALA A 132 9.67 -1.87 -12.06
C ALA A 132 8.40 -1.05 -12.34
N LYS A 133 7.28 -1.69 -12.68
CA LYS A 133 5.98 -1.04 -12.90
C LYS A 133 5.21 -0.74 -11.62
N THR A 134 5.61 -1.32 -10.49
CA THR A 134 4.94 -1.11 -9.20
C THR A 134 5.43 0.10 -8.43
N LEU A 135 6.33 0.89 -9.02
CA LEU A 135 6.90 2.09 -8.41
C LEU A 135 7.07 3.22 -9.44
N ILE A 136 7.09 4.44 -8.94
CA ILE A 136 7.49 5.63 -9.68
C ILE A 136 8.57 6.38 -8.92
N LEU A 137 9.36 7.17 -9.63
CA LEU A 137 10.36 8.08 -9.10
C LEU A 137 9.88 9.51 -9.32
N ILE A 138 9.88 10.31 -8.27
CA ILE A 138 9.63 11.75 -8.31
C ILE A 138 10.82 12.41 -7.63
N ASP A 139 11.61 13.19 -8.37
CA ASP A 139 12.83 13.83 -7.88
C ASP A 139 13.80 12.86 -7.17
N GLY A 140 13.92 11.63 -7.70
CA GLY A 140 14.76 10.57 -7.11
C GLY A 140 14.17 9.85 -5.90
N GLN A 141 13.03 10.29 -5.36
CA GLN A 141 12.30 9.59 -4.29
C GLN A 141 11.36 8.53 -4.89
N VAL A 142 11.35 7.34 -4.29
CA VAL A 142 10.42 6.27 -4.68
C VAL A 142 9.05 6.50 -4.07
N TYR A 143 8.02 6.32 -4.90
CA TYR A 143 6.64 6.23 -4.49
C TYR A 143 6.04 4.90 -4.94
N ARG A 144 5.12 4.36 -4.15
CA ARG A 144 4.36 3.15 -4.48
C ARG A 144 2.86 3.37 -4.43
N PRO A 145 2.07 2.50 -5.09
CA PRO A 145 0.62 2.50 -4.98
C PRO A 145 0.15 2.50 -3.53
N ALA A 146 -0.76 3.41 -3.22
CA ALA A 146 -1.46 3.47 -1.95
C ALA A 146 -2.94 3.19 -2.14
N GLY A 147 -3.56 2.57 -1.14
CA GLY A 147 -5.01 2.46 -1.06
C GLY A 147 -5.63 3.84 -0.86
N GLU A 148 -6.85 4.03 -1.37
CA GLU A 148 -7.59 5.25 -1.11
C GLU A 148 -7.99 5.32 0.37
N PRO A 149 -7.55 6.35 1.12
CA PRO A 149 -7.94 6.53 2.51
C PRO A 149 -9.45 6.76 2.59
N ARG A 150 -10.08 6.17 3.60
CA ARG A 150 -11.54 6.19 3.81
C ARG A 150 -11.86 6.05 5.29
N TYR A 151 -13.08 6.41 5.66
CA TYR A 151 -13.62 6.07 6.97
C TYR A 151 -14.34 4.72 6.93
N VAL A 152 -14.29 3.99 8.04
CA VAL A 152 -15.07 2.77 8.25
C VAL A 152 -15.77 2.84 9.60
N VAL A 153 -17.07 2.57 9.62
CA VAL A 153 -17.85 2.44 10.85
C VAL A 153 -17.84 0.98 11.28
N MET A 154 -17.22 0.71 12.42
CA MET A 154 -17.05 -0.62 12.96
C MET A 154 -17.77 -0.78 14.30
N THR A 155 -18.30 -1.96 14.53
CA THR A 155 -18.89 -2.38 15.79
C THR A 155 -18.08 -3.51 16.39
N PHE A 156 -17.86 -3.48 17.70
CA PHE A 156 -17.10 -4.47 18.42
C PHE A 156 -17.97 -5.14 19.48
N GLY A 157 -17.78 -6.45 19.67
CA GLY A 157 -18.46 -7.23 20.70
C GLY A 157 -19.99 -7.23 20.62
N LEU A 158 -20.63 -7.50 21.76
CA LEU A 158 -22.05 -7.90 21.87
C LEU A 158 -23.04 -6.75 22.05
N SER A 159 -22.61 -5.49 21.89
CA SER A 159 -23.43 -4.27 22.11
C SER A 159 -23.63 -3.94 23.60
N ASN A 160 -24.47 -2.95 23.94
CA ASN A 160 -24.69 -2.45 25.30
C ASN A 160 -23.39 -2.11 26.03
N ASN A 161 -22.46 -1.42 25.34
CA ASN A 161 -21.12 -1.09 25.81
C ASN A 161 -20.14 -2.28 25.92
N HIS A 162 -20.52 -3.48 25.48
CA HIS A 162 -19.59 -4.59 25.35
C HIS A 162 -18.86 -4.53 24.00
N GLY A 163 -17.80 -3.72 23.92
CA GLY A 163 -16.95 -3.54 22.74
C GLY A 163 -17.17 -2.20 22.03
N GLY A 164 -18.43 -1.80 21.81
CA GLY A 164 -18.79 -0.47 21.35
C GLY A 164 -18.90 -0.28 19.84
N THR A 165 -19.00 0.98 19.42
CA THR A 165 -19.10 1.43 18.03
C THR A 165 -18.09 2.55 17.78
N ALA A 166 -17.37 2.53 16.65
CA ALA A 166 -16.39 3.56 16.33
C ALA A 166 -16.34 3.91 14.84
N VAL A 167 -16.03 5.18 14.55
CA VAL A 167 -15.50 5.61 13.24
C VAL A 167 -13.99 5.42 13.27
N LEU A 168 -13.44 4.71 12.27
CA LEU A 168 -12.00 4.48 12.12
C LEU A 168 -11.55 4.86 10.71
N CYS A 169 -10.24 4.96 10.50
CA CYS A 169 -9.65 5.11 9.18
C CYS A 169 -9.16 3.78 8.62
N THR A 170 -9.25 3.64 7.31
CA THR A 170 -8.62 2.53 6.59
C THR A 170 -8.34 2.90 5.14
N ASP A 171 -7.48 2.14 4.49
CA ASP A 171 -7.12 2.24 3.08
C ASP A 171 -7.44 0.93 2.32
N ILE A 172 -8.04 -0.05 3.02
CA ILE A 172 -8.38 -1.37 2.52
C ILE A 172 -9.83 -1.75 2.83
N SER A 173 -10.41 -2.58 1.98
CA SER A 173 -11.72 -3.18 2.24
C SER A 173 -11.56 -4.50 3.00
N ASN A 174 -12.44 -4.74 3.98
CA ASN A 174 -12.55 -5.99 4.71
C ASN A 174 -13.89 -6.64 4.35
N THR A 175 -13.86 -7.82 3.75
CA THR A 175 -15.06 -8.51 3.26
C THR A 175 -16.03 -8.93 4.38
N ASN A 176 -15.58 -8.94 5.63
CA ASN A 176 -16.45 -9.19 6.80
C ASN A 176 -17.23 -7.95 7.24
N ILE A 177 -16.92 -6.78 6.67
CA ILE A 177 -17.60 -5.51 6.95
C ILE A 177 -18.44 -5.16 5.71
N LYS A 178 -19.69 -4.76 5.94
CA LYS A 178 -20.58 -4.39 4.84
C LYS A 178 -20.07 -3.13 4.13
N GLU A 179 -20.22 -3.08 2.81
CA GLU A 179 -19.78 -1.95 1.99
C GLU A 179 -20.39 -0.61 2.45
N GLN A 180 -21.65 -0.62 2.87
CA GLN A 180 -22.34 0.55 3.43
C GLN A 180 -21.70 1.16 4.69
N SER A 181 -20.75 0.46 5.33
CA SER A 181 -20.01 0.98 6.49
C SER A 181 -18.76 1.77 6.09
N TYR A 182 -18.40 1.82 4.80
CA TYR A 182 -17.25 2.56 4.31
C TYR A 182 -17.67 3.89 3.71
N PHE A 183 -17.04 4.98 4.13
CA PHE A 183 -17.35 6.33 3.67
C PHE A 183 -16.08 6.94 3.09
N SER A 184 -16.20 7.68 1.99
CA SER A 184 -15.04 8.41 1.48
C SER A 184 -14.55 9.46 2.48
N VAL A 185 -13.31 9.93 2.31
CA VAL A 185 -12.78 11.04 3.14
C VAL A 185 -13.57 12.35 2.99
N LEU A 186 -14.37 12.48 1.93
CA LEU A 186 -15.28 13.61 1.71
C LEU A 186 -16.60 13.48 2.50
N GLN A 187 -16.85 12.34 3.14
CA GLN A 187 -18.12 11.98 3.77
C GLN A 187 -18.01 11.81 5.30
N PHE A 188 -17.10 12.56 5.95
CA PHE A 188 -16.84 12.39 7.37
C PHE A 188 -18.09 12.57 8.26
N GLU A 189 -18.87 13.63 8.02
CA GLU A 189 -20.09 13.87 8.81
C GLU A 189 -21.14 12.77 8.60
N GLN A 190 -21.29 12.24 7.38
CA GLN A 190 -22.17 11.10 7.12
C GLN A 190 -21.72 9.83 7.86
N ALA A 191 -20.40 9.60 7.94
CA ALA A 191 -19.84 8.50 8.70
C ALA A 191 -20.15 8.64 10.20
N LYS A 192 -20.03 9.85 10.75
CA LYS A 192 -20.35 10.15 12.16
C LYS A 192 -21.83 9.94 12.46
N ASP A 193 -22.71 10.41 11.60
CA ASP A 193 -24.16 10.23 11.77
C ASP A 193 -24.55 8.76 11.70
N TYR A 194 -24.02 8.03 10.72
CA TYR A 194 -24.25 6.60 10.60
C TYR A 194 -23.73 5.85 11.85
N ALA A 195 -22.53 6.18 12.33
CA ALA A 195 -21.95 5.59 13.53
C ALA A 195 -22.78 5.88 14.79
N SER A 196 -23.26 7.12 14.95
CA SER A 196 -24.11 7.52 16.06
C SER A 196 -25.42 6.72 16.07
N ARG A 197 -26.09 6.59 14.91
CA ARG A 197 -27.31 5.79 14.76
C ARG A 197 -27.09 4.32 15.14
N ILE A 198 -25.98 3.73 14.68
CA ILE A 198 -25.61 2.35 15.02
C ILE A 198 -25.33 2.19 16.51
N ALA A 199 -24.60 3.13 17.11
CA ALA A 199 -24.29 3.12 18.55
C ALA A 199 -25.58 3.19 19.39
N THR A 200 -26.52 4.09 19.04
CA THR A 200 -27.83 4.20 19.70
C THR A 200 -28.63 2.90 19.59
N ALA A 201 -28.74 2.33 18.39
CA ALA A 201 -29.48 1.07 18.17
C ALA A 201 -28.88 -0.12 18.95
N ARG A 202 -27.58 -0.05 19.24
CA ARG A 202 -26.83 -1.06 20.00
C ARG A 202 -26.82 -0.82 21.52
N GLY A 203 -27.27 0.34 21.99
CA GLY A 203 -27.12 0.72 23.40
C GLY A 203 -25.68 1.04 23.81
N ASP A 204 -24.81 1.40 22.85
CA ASP A 204 -23.41 1.77 23.09
C ASP A 204 -23.32 3.25 23.53
N THR A 205 -23.81 3.54 24.74
CA THR A 205 -23.90 4.91 25.29
C THR A 205 -22.59 5.49 25.82
N THR A 206 -21.65 4.64 26.22
CA THR A 206 -20.35 5.04 26.80
C THR A 206 -19.15 4.48 26.03
N LYS A 207 -19.36 3.48 25.17
CA LYS A 207 -18.36 2.92 24.26
C LYS A 207 -18.64 3.32 22.82
N PHE A 208 -18.61 4.63 22.58
CA PHE A 208 -18.77 5.21 21.26
C PHE A 208 -17.62 6.18 20.96
N SER A 209 -17.02 6.09 19.77
CA SER A 209 -16.02 7.06 19.29
C SER A 209 -16.38 7.55 17.89
N ALA A 210 -16.47 8.87 17.74
CA ALA A 210 -16.61 9.53 16.44
C ALA A 210 -15.29 10.11 15.92
N ASP A 211 -14.21 10.00 16.71
CA ASP A 211 -12.86 10.45 16.32
C ASP A 211 -12.11 9.29 15.66
N PRO A 212 -11.79 9.38 14.36
CA PRO A 212 -11.05 8.36 13.64
C PRO A 212 -9.53 8.45 13.87
N GLY A 213 -9.03 9.46 14.58
CA GLY A 213 -7.61 9.67 14.90
C GLY A 213 -6.78 10.31 13.77
N TYR A 214 -7.41 10.61 12.64
CA TYR A 214 -6.79 11.25 11.47
C TYR A 214 -7.70 12.32 10.87
N THR A 215 -7.06 13.33 10.31
CA THR A 215 -7.69 14.36 9.49
C THR A 215 -7.20 14.24 8.05
N PHE A 216 -8.07 14.56 7.10
CA PHE A 216 -7.74 14.53 5.68
C PHE A 216 -8.06 15.88 5.05
N GLU A 217 -7.05 16.47 4.44
CA GLU A 217 -7.21 17.60 3.52
C GLU A 217 -7.23 17.07 2.10
N VAL A 218 -8.32 17.30 1.36
CA VAL A 218 -8.49 16.84 -0.02
C VAL A 218 -8.30 18.03 -0.96
N LEU A 219 -7.22 17.98 -1.73
CA LEU A 219 -6.83 19.00 -2.72
C LEU A 219 -7.36 18.68 -4.12
N ILE A 220 -7.57 17.40 -4.43
CA ILE A 220 -8.11 16.93 -5.71
C ILE A 220 -9.28 15.97 -5.42
N PRO A 221 -10.52 16.46 -5.34
CA PRO A 221 -11.70 15.65 -5.02
C PRO A 221 -11.94 14.51 -6.00
N GLU A 222 -11.59 14.68 -7.28
CA GLU A 222 -11.76 13.66 -8.32
C GLU A 222 -10.83 12.44 -8.14
N ALA A 223 -9.79 12.57 -7.31
CA ALA A 223 -8.92 11.46 -6.93
C ALA A 223 -9.59 10.53 -5.89
N VAL A 224 -10.66 10.99 -5.22
CA VAL A 224 -11.46 10.21 -4.28
C VAL A 224 -12.56 9.48 -5.06
N ARG A 225 -12.48 8.15 -5.13
CA ARG A 225 -13.36 7.31 -5.95
C ARG A 225 -14.40 6.56 -5.15
N ILE A 226 -14.15 6.29 -3.88
CA ILE A 226 -15.11 5.62 -3.01
C ILE A 226 -16.33 6.51 -2.85
N ARG A 227 -17.51 5.91 -2.93
CA ARG A 227 -18.77 6.61 -2.67
C ARG A 227 -19.68 5.71 -1.86
N ASN A 228 -20.18 6.27 -0.76
CA ASN A 228 -21.27 5.68 -0.02
C ASN A 228 -22.56 6.43 -0.38
N ASP A 229 -23.62 5.70 -0.72
CA ASP A 229 -24.93 6.25 -1.10
C ASP A 229 -25.85 6.51 0.10
N TYR A 230 -25.35 6.32 1.32
CA TYR A 230 -26.07 6.61 2.56
C TYR A 230 -26.65 8.02 2.53
N LYS A 231 -27.97 8.08 2.59
CA LYS A 231 -28.73 9.31 2.78
C LYS A 231 -29.02 9.43 4.26
N GLN A 232 -28.66 10.58 4.81
CA GLN A 232 -29.15 10.99 6.11
C GLN A 232 -30.69 10.99 6.03
N GLU A 233 -31.36 10.17 6.82
CA GLU A 233 -32.81 10.27 6.94
C GLU A 233 -33.10 11.60 7.64
N ALA A 234 -33.99 12.40 7.05
CA ALA A 234 -34.45 13.62 7.71
C ALA A 234 -35.01 13.25 9.08
N ALA A 235 -34.52 13.91 10.13
CA ALA A 235 -35.06 13.73 11.47
C ALA A 235 -36.58 13.96 11.43
N ALA A 236 -37.35 12.90 11.67
CA ALA A 236 -38.79 12.94 11.78
C ALA A 236 -39.22 13.54 13.13
#